data_AF-A0A2V5MG53-F1
#
_entry.id   AF-A0A2V5MG53-F1
#
_cell.length_a   1.000
_cell.length_b   1.000
_cell.length_c   1.000
_cell.angle_alpha   90.00
_cell.angle_beta   90.00
_cell.angle_gamma   90.00
#
_symmetry.space_group_name_H-M   'P 1'
#
loop_
_entity.id
_entity.type
_entity.pdbx_description
1 polymer ?
#
loop_
_entity_poly.entity_id
_entity_poly.type
_entity_poly.pdbx_seq_one_letter_code
_entity_poly.pdbx_strand_id
1 'polypeptide(L)' 'MDRITWWELRDGDYAELAPDADGLFKSGVFPGLWLDAAALLRGDIKAVLAALASRAGER' A
#
# COMPACT_ATOMS: atom_id res chain seq x y z
N MET A 1 -6.50 -5.42 -17.87
CA MET A 1 -6.71 -5.68 -16.44
C MET A 1 -5.64 -4.89 -15.74
N ASP A 2 -6.03 -3.80 -15.10
CA ASP A 2 -5.08 -2.80 -14.62
C ASP A 2 -4.48 -3.27 -13.29
N ARG A 3 -3.19 -2.98 -13.09
CA ARG A 3 -2.45 -3.39 -11.89
C ARG A 3 -1.53 -2.25 -11.47
N ILE A 4 -1.47 -2.02 -10.17
CA ILE A 4 -0.50 -1.11 -9.58
C ILE A 4 0.76 -1.91 -9.25
N THR A 5 1.89 -1.37 -9.65
CA THR A 5 3.22 -1.86 -9.31
C THR A 5 3.90 -0.80 -8.48
N TRP A 6 4.31 -1.17 -7.27
CA TRP A 6 5.02 -0.28 -6.34
C TRP A 6 6.48 -0.74 -6.27
N TRP A 7 7.41 0.18 -6.44
CA TRP A 7 8.83 -0.08 -6.18
C TRP A 7 9.34 0.78 -5.03
N GLU A 8 10.12 0.17 -4.14
CA GLU A 8 10.82 0.89 -3.09
C GLU A 8 12.33 0.75 -3.26
N LEU A 9 13.04 1.82 -2.92
CA LEU A 9 14.49 1.83 -2.97
C LEU A 9 15.02 1.05 -1.75
N ARG A 10 15.70 -0.06 -2.01
CA ARG A 10 16.39 -0.90 -1.02
C ARG A 10 17.84 -1.02 -1.42
N ASP A 11 18.74 -0.61 -0.54
CA ASP A 11 20.19 -0.75 -0.71
C ASP A 11 20.73 -0.18 -2.05
N GLY A 12 20.08 0.86 -2.57
CA GLY A 12 20.46 1.52 -3.82
C GLY A 12 19.76 0.97 -5.08
N ASP A 13 18.97 -0.09 -4.95
CA ASP A 13 18.22 -0.71 -6.04
C ASP A 13 16.71 -0.60 -5.82
N TYR A 14 15.95 -0.53 -6.91
CA TYR A 14 14.48 -0.57 -6.84
C TYR A 14 13.99 -2.01 -6.74
N ALA A 15 13.42 -2.38 -5.60
CA ALA A 15 12.76 -3.66 -5.40
C ALA A 15 11.24 -3.49 -5.53
N GLU A 16 10.59 -4.40 -6.25
CA GLU A 16 9.12 -4.42 -6.30
C GLU A 16 8.56 -4.81 -4.93
N LEU A 17 7.67 -3.97 -4.41
CA LEU A 17 6.92 -4.21 -3.20
C LEU A 17 5.62 -4.92 -3.59
N ALA A 18 5.49 -6.20 -3.24
CA ALA A 18 4.25 -6.93 -3.41
C ALA A 18 3.23 -6.50 -2.34
N PRO A 19 1.93 -6.46 -2.69
CA PRO A 19 0.89 -6.30 -1.68
C PRO A 19 0.84 -7.54 -0.78
N ASP A 20 0.31 -7.36 0.43
CA ASP A 20 0.11 -8.48 1.35
C ASP A 20 -1.11 -9.35 0.98
N ALA A 21 -1.44 -10.32 1.83
CA ALA A 21 -2.57 -11.21 1.63
C ALA A 21 -3.93 -10.49 1.60
N ASP A 22 -4.03 -9.29 2.18
CA ASP A 22 -5.23 -8.45 2.16
C ASP A 22 -5.25 -7.55 0.90
N GLY A 23 -4.24 -7.63 0.03
CA GLY A 23 -4.11 -6.78 -1.16
C GLY A 23 -3.59 -5.37 -0.85
N LEU A 24 -2.95 -5.17 0.30
CA LEU A 24 -2.45 -3.87 0.75
C LEU A 24 -0.95 -3.75 0.52
N PHE A 25 -0.52 -2.66 -0.12
CA PHE A 25 0.88 -2.24 -0.12
C PHE A 25 1.22 -1.55 1.19
N LYS A 26 2.32 -1.92 1.84
CA LYS A 26 2.79 -1.32 3.10
C LYS A 26 4.08 -0.57 2.84
N SER A 27 4.06 0.76 2.99
CA SER A 27 5.27 1.55 2.79
C SER A 27 6.30 1.24 3.89
N GLY A 28 7.50 0.83 3.49
CA GLY A 28 8.65 0.75 4.40
C GLY A 28 9.21 2.11 4.80
N VAL A 29 9.01 3.14 3.96
CA VAL A 29 9.51 4.51 4.17
C VAL A 29 8.57 5.34 5.06
N PHE A 30 7.26 5.12 4.95
CA PHE A 30 6.24 5.78 5.74
C PHE A 30 5.52 4.76 6.63
N PRO A 31 6.01 4.49 7.85
CA PRO A 31 5.35 3.57 8.76
C PRO A 31 3.88 3.94 8.97
N GLY A 32 2.97 3.00 8.72
CA GLY A 32 1.52 3.20 8.80
C GLY A 32 0.84 3.65 7.50
N LEU A 33 1.59 3.96 6.43
CA LEU A 33 1.01 4.25 5.12
C LEU A 33 0.75 2.96 4.33
N TRP A 34 -0.50 2.49 4.37
CA TRP A 34 -0.92 1.26 3.69
C TRP A 34 -1.97 1.58 2.63
N LEU A 35 -1.80 1.05 1.43
CA LEU A 35 -2.67 1.36 0.29
C LEU A 35 -3.32 0.10 -0.26
N ASP A 36 -4.65 0.12 -0.39
CA ASP A 36 -5.41 -0.94 -1.07
C ASP A 36 -5.26 -0.79 -2.59
N ALA A 37 -4.64 -1.80 -3.21
CA ALA A 37 -4.36 -1.81 -4.64
C ALA A 37 -5.64 -1.75 -5.48
N ALA A 38 -6.67 -2.46 -5.07
CA ALA A 38 -7.93 -2.56 -5.80
C ALA A 38 -8.76 -1.28 -5.64
N ALA A 39 -8.76 -0.67 -4.46
CA ALA A 39 -9.40 0.61 -4.20
C ALA A 39 -8.74 1.74 -5.00
N LEU A 40 -7.41 1.79 -5.04
CA LEU A 40 -6.67 2.76 -5.85
C LEU A 40 -7.01 2.64 -7.34
N LEU A 41 -7.05 1.42 -7.88
CA LEU A 41 -7.43 1.18 -9.29
C LEU A 41 -8.86 1.63 -9.60
N ARG A 42 -9.77 1.53 -8.62
CA ARG A 42 -11.16 1.98 -8.76
C ARG A 42 -11.36 3.49 -8.47
N GLY A 43 -10.30 4.20 -8.04
CA GLY A 43 -10.40 5.59 -7.59
C GLY A 43 -11.19 5.76 -6.28
N ASP A 44 -11.38 4.70 -5.50
CA ASP A 44 -12.13 4.72 -4.24
C ASP A 44 -11.25 5.19 -3.08
N ILE A 45 -11.08 6.51 -2.98
CA ILE A 45 -10.25 7.13 -1.94
C ILE A 45 -10.80 6.87 -0.53
N LYS A 46 -12.11 6.66 -0.37
CA LYS A 46 -12.69 6.34 0.94
C LYS A 46 -12.20 4.99 1.44
N ALA A 47 -12.18 3.97 0.57
CA ALA A 47 -11.63 2.66 0.89
C ALA A 47 -10.11 2.73 1.15
N VAL A 48 -9.36 3.52 0.38
CA VAL A 48 -7.93 3.74 0.62
C VAL A 48 -7.68 4.35 2.01
N LEU A 49 -8.44 5.39 2.39
CA LEU A 49 -8.30 6.01 3.71
C LEU A 49 -8.76 5.09 4.86
N ALA A 50 -9.74 4.23 4.63
CA ALA A 50 -10.18 3.24 5.62
C ALA A 50 -9.07 2.22 5.93
N ALA A 51 -8.30 1.80 4.92
CA ALA A 51 -7.14 0.92 5.10
C ALA A 51 -6.06 1.56 6.00
N LEU A 52 -5.90 2.89 5.95
CA LEU A 52 -5.01 3.64 6.85
C LEU A 52 -5.56 3.71 8.28
N ALA A 53 -6.85 4.02 8.43
CA ALA A 53 -7.46 4.25 9.73
C ALA A 53 -7.56 2.99 10.60
N SER A 54 -7.76 1.81 10.00
CA SER A 54 -7.97 0.57 10.75
C SER A 54 -6.72 0.07 11.50
N ARG A 55 -5.52 0.60 11.20
CA ARG A 55 -4.25 0.06 11.70
C ARG A 55 -3.25 1.10 12.23
N ALA A 56 -3.59 2.39 12.18
CA ALA A 56 -2.90 3.45 12.93
C ALA A 56 -3.01 3.31 14.47
N GLY A 57 -3.76 2.32 14.96
CA GLY A 57 -3.91 1.97 16.38
C GLY A 57 -3.02 0.82 16.87
N GLU A 58 -2.19 0.20 16.02
CA GLU A 58 -1.22 -0.82 16.45
C GLU A 58 0.04 -0.13 17.01
N ARG A 59 -0.07 0.42 18.21
CA ARG A 59 1.04 0.83 19.08
C ARG A 59 1.02 0.04 20.39
#